data_AF-A0A5D2JC46-F1
#
_entry.id   AF-A0A5D2JC46-F1
#
_cell.length_a   1.000
_cell.length_b   1.000
_cell.length_c   1.000
_cell.angle_alpha   90.00
_cell.angle_beta   90.00
_cell.angle_gamma   90.00
#
_symmetry.space_group_name_H-M   'P 1'
#
loop_
_entity.id
_entity.type
_entity.pdbx_description
1 polymer ?
#
loop_
_entity_poly.entity_id
_entity_poly.type
_entity_poly.pdbx_seq_one_letter_code
_entity_poly.pdbx_strand_id
1 'polypeptide(L)'
;MLSIGRIFGPEYLLRLYLAGAIGGSVFYLVHHAFLAKGASGAVNAIMLLDMFLNPKATLYFDFIIPVPAMLLGIFLIGKDILRIIEGNSHISGSAHLGGAPVAAIAWARLRRGLF
;
A
#
# COMPACT_ATOMS: atom_id res chain seq x y z
N MET A 1 10.94 44.74 -3.61
CA MET A 1 10.92 43.54 -2.74
C MET A 1 12.34 43.21 -2.31
N LEU A 2 12.63 43.12 -1.01
CA LEU A 2 13.91 42.61 -0.51
C LEU A 2 13.91 41.08 -0.65
N SER A 3 14.96 40.51 -1.26
CA SER A 3 15.17 39.05 -1.35
C SER A 3 15.77 38.54 -0.04
N ILE A 4 15.40 37.33 0.39
CA ILE A 4 15.93 36.66 1.59
C ILE A 4 17.47 36.67 1.59
N GLY A 5 18.10 36.52 0.42
CA GLY A 5 19.56 36.56 0.28
C GLY A 5 20.20 37.94 0.51
N ARG A 6 19.44 39.02 0.29
CA ARG A 6 19.88 40.38 0.66
C ARG A 6 19.71 40.67 2.15
N ILE A 7 18.76 40.00 2.81
CA ILE A 7 18.45 40.22 4.23
C ILE A 7 19.39 39.40 5.13
N PHE A 8 19.58 38.12 4.80
CA PHE A 8 20.32 37.16 5.62
C PHE A 8 21.65 36.70 5.02
N GLY A 9 21.97 37.16 3.82
CA GLY A 9 23.20 36.82 3.11
C GLY A 9 23.10 35.55 2.24
N PRO A 10 23.98 35.40 1.23
CA PRO A 10 23.97 34.26 0.31
C PRO A 10 24.33 32.94 0.99
N GLU A 11 25.16 32.95 2.03
CA GLU A 11 25.53 31.76 2.79
C GLU A 11 24.33 31.16 3.54
N TYR A 12 23.48 32.00 4.13
CA TYR A 12 22.27 31.57 4.81
C TYR A 12 21.30 30.90 3.84
N LEU A 13 21.12 31.48 2.65
CA LEU A 13 20.31 30.87 1.59
C LEU A 13 20.83 29.51 1.16
N LEU A 14 22.15 29.37 1.01
CA LEU A 14 22.75 28.10 0.64
C LEU A 14 22.52 27.03 1.70
N ARG A 15 22.71 27.37 2.99
CA ARG A 15 22.45 26.45 4.11
C ARG A 15 20.98 26.06 4.19
N LEU A 16 20.07 27.01 3.98
CA LEU A 16 18.63 26.76 3.98
C LEU A 16 18.22 25.85 2.82
N TYR A 17 18.77 26.08 1.63
CA TYR A 17 18.53 25.23 0.47
C TYR A 17 19.01 23.80 0.71
N LEU A 18 20.24 23.63 1.21
CA LEU A 18 20.80 22.31 1.50
C LEU A 18 20.04 21.59 2.62
N ALA A 19 19.68 22.29 3.70
CA ALA A 19 18.88 21.73 4.79
C ALA A 19 17.49 21.30 4.32
N GLY A 20 16.84 22.11 3.48
CA GLY A 20 15.54 21.78 2.88
C GLY A 20 15.62 20.59 1.93
N ALA A 21 16.66 20.53 1.09
CA ALA A 21 16.89 19.41 0.17
C ALA A 21 17.14 18.10 0.94
N ILE A 22 17.98 18.11 1.97
CA ILE A 22 18.28 16.93 2.78
C ILE A 22 17.05 16.51 3.57
N GLY A 23 16.42 17.44 4.30
CA GLY A 23 15.23 17.15 5.11
C GLY A 23 14.06 16.64 4.26
N GLY A 24 13.80 17.29 3.13
CA GLY A 24 12.77 16.87 2.17
C GLY A 24 13.06 15.50 1.56
N SER A 25 14.31 15.20 1.21
CA SER A 25 14.70 13.90 0.66
C SER A 25 14.58 12.78 1.69
N VAL A 26 15.01 13.01 2.93
CA VAL A 26 14.85 12.04 4.03
C VAL A 26 13.37 11.79 4.29
N PHE A 27 12.55 12.84 4.37
CA PHE A 27 11.10 12.72 4.54
C PHE A 27 10.46 11.92 3.39
N TYR A 28 10.82 12.22 2.14
CA TYR A 28 10.35 11.49 0.96
C TYR A 28 10.70 10.00 1.03
N LEU A 29 11.96 9.68 1.36
CA LEU A 29 12.42 8.30 1.48
C LEU A 29 11.73 7.55 2.61
N VAL A 30 11.54 8.17 3.79
CA VAL A 30 10.82 7.55 4.91
C VAL A 30 9.35 7.32 4.55
N HIS A 31 8.69 8.32 3.97
CA HIS A 31 7.30 8.20 3.53
C HIS A 31 7.13 7.08 2.48
N HIS A 32 8.02 7.04 1.49
CA HIS A 32 7.97 6.03 0.44
C HIS A 32 8.38 4.63 0.92
N ALA A 33 9.30 4.53 1.87
CA ALA A 33 9.76 3.26 2.41
C ALA A 33 8.76 2.61 3.36
N PHE A 34 8.08 3.39 4.21
CA PHE A 34 7.22 2.86 5.27
C PHE A 34 5.74 3.02 4.98
N LEU A 35 5.29 4.22 4.57
CA LEU A 35 3.87 4.51 4.41
C LEU A 35 3.33 3.99 3.07
N ALA A 36 4.09 4.14 1.97
CA ALA A 36 3.67 3.61 0.67
C ALA A 36 3.67 2.06 0.64
N LYS A 37 4.59 1.41 1.37
CA LYS A 37 4.59 -0.06 1.50
C LYS A 37 3.46 -0.57 2.41
N GLY A 38 3.13 0.15 3.49
CA GLY A 38 2.05 -0.20 4.41
C GLY A 38 0.65 0.02 3.84
N ALA A 39 0.44 1.07 3.06
CA ALA A 39 -0.85 1.40 2.44
C ALA A 39 -1.36 0.28 1.52
N SER A 40 -0.47 -0.35 0.75
CA SER A 40 -0.82 -1.47 -0.14
C SER A 40 -1.42 -2.66 0.63
N GLY A 41 -0.94 -2.95 1.85
CA GLY A 41 -1.49 -4.04 2.66
C GLY A 41 -2.86 -3.73 3.24
N ALA A 42 -3.08 -2.48 3.69
CA ALA A 42 -4.40 -2.03 4.14
C ALA A 42 -5.43 -2.02 3.01
N VAL A 43 -5.06 -1.54 1.82
CA VAL A 43 -5.92 -1.58 0.63
C VAL A 43 -6.26 -3.02 0.25
N ASN A 44 -5.28 -3.93 0.24
CA ASN A 44 -5.52 -5.35 -0.05
C ASN A 44 -6.45 -5.99 0.99
N ALA A 45 -6.32 -5.64 2.28
CA ALA A 45 -7.21 -6.12 3.34
C ALA A 45 -8.67 -5.71 3.11
N ILE A 46 -8.90 -4.43 2.80
CA ILE A 46 -10.25 -3.90 2.55
C ILE A 46 -10.86 -4.56 1.32
N MET A 47 -10.08 -4.66 0.23
CA MET A 47 -10.53 -5.29 -1.01
C MET A 47 -10.89 -6.76 -0.81
N LEU A 48 -10.03 -7.56 -0.16
CA LEU A 48 -10.31 -8.97 0.11
C LEU A 48 -11.51 -9.17 1.05
N LEU A 49 -11.67 -8.29 2.04
CA LEU A 49 -12.84 -8.32 2.92
C LEU A 49 -14.13 -8.08 2.12
N ASP A 50 -14.16 -7.08 1.25
CA ASP A 50 -15.30 -6.81 0.38
C ASP A 50 -15.60 -8.01 -0.54
N MET A 51 -14.56 -8.62 -1.13
CA MET A 51 -14.70 -9.84 -1.95
C MET A 51 -15.30 -11.01 -1.16
N PHE A 52 -14.96 -11.17 0.13
CA PHE A 52 -15.52 -12.22 0.98
C PHE A 52 -16.96 -11.94 1.42
N LEU A 53 -17.31 -10.66 1.59
CA LEU A 53 -18.67 -10.24 1.92
C LEU A 53 -19.61 -10.33 0.71
N ASN A 54 -19.10 -10.01 -0.48
CA ASN A 54 -19.86 -9.93 -1.73
C ASN A 54 -19.31 -10.90 -2.80
N PRO A 55 -19.29 -12.23 -2.56
CA PRO A 55 -18.54 -13.16 -3.40
C PRO A 55 -19.03 -13.29 -4.85
N LYS A 56 -20.29 -12.92 -5.11
CA LYS A 56 -20.92 -12.94 -6.43
C LYS A 56 -20.84 -11.59 -7.17
N ALA A 57 -20.32 -10.53 -6.53
CA ALA A 57 -20.15 -9.24 -7.19
C ALA A 57 -19.23 -9.38 -8.41
N THR A 58 -19.53 -8.66 -9.49
CA THR A 58 -18.72 -8.70 -10.70
C THR A 58 -17.64 -7.63 -10.62
N LEU A 59 -16.38 -8.06 -10.68
CA LEU A 59 -15.20 -7.21 -10.76
C LEU A 59 -14.52 -7.44 -12.10
N TYR A 60 -13.90 -6.42 -12.67
CA TYR A 60 -13.22 -6.54 -13.95
C TYR A 60 -11.74 -6.85 -13.74
N PHE A 61 -11.29 -8.00 -14.22
CA PHE A 61 -9.88 -8.35 -14.31
C PHE A 61 -9.25 -7.59 -15.49
N ASP A 62 -8.17 -6.85 -15.22
CA ASP A 62 -7.48 -5.97 -16.17
C ASP A 62 -8.46 -5.06 -16.97
N PHE A 63 -9.55 -4.63 -16.34
CA PHE A 63 -10.60 -3.80 -16.92
C PHE A 63 -11.36 -4.41 -18.12
N ILE A 64 -11.14 -5.68 -18.45
CA ILE A 64 -11.71 -6.33 -19.65
C ILE A 64 -12.60 -7.51 -19.29
N ILE A 65 -12.15 -8.39 -18.39
CA ILE A 65 -12.81 -9.67 -18.16
C ILE A 65 -13.66 -9.58 -16.88
N PRO A 66 -15.00 -9.58 -16.97
CA PRO A 66 -15.85 -9.59 -15.78
C PRO A 66 -15.75 -10.95 -15.10
N VAL A 67 -15.44 -10.94 -13.80
CA VAL A 67 -15.24 -12.14 -12.99
C VAL A 67 -15.88 -11.97 -11.62
N PRO A 68 -16.46 -13.04 -11.04
CA PRO A 68 -16.93 -13.03 -9.66
C PRO A 68 -15.81 -12.65 -8.68
N ALA A 69 -16.12 -11.78 -7.72
CA ALA A 69 -15.20 -11.25 -6.73
C ALA A 69 -14.46 -12.36 -5.95
N MET A 70 -15.15 -13.46 -5.64
CA MET A 70 -14.52 -14.60 -4.96
C MET A 70 -13.41 -15.25 -5.80
N LEU A 71 -13.56 -15.34 -7.12
CA LEU A 71 -12.53 -15.91 -7.99
C LEU A 71 -11.29 -15.01 -8.03
N LEU A 72 -11.48 -13.68 -8.08
CA LEU A 72 -10.37 -12.73 -7.94
C LEU A 72 -9.69 -12.83 -6.58
N GLY A 73 -10.46 -12.92 -5.49
CA GLY A 73 -9.91 -13.09 -4.15
C GLY A 73 -9.03 -14.34 -4.03
N ILE A 74 -9.50 -15.48 -4.56
CA ILE A 74 -8.72 -16.73 -4.59
C ILE A 74 -7.46 -16.57 -5.44
N PHE A 75 -7.59 -15.97 -6.63
CA PHE A 75 -6.47 -15.74 -7.54
C PHE A 75 -5.38 -14.87 -6.91
N LEU A 76 -5.76 -13.78 -6.25
CA LEU A 76 -4.84 -12.86 -5.59
C LEU A 76 -4.07 -13.54 -4.46
N ILE A 77 -4.78 -14.24 -3.57
CA ILE A 77 -4.16 -15.00 -2.48
C ILE A 77 -3.24 -16.10 -3.02
N GLY A 78 -3.69 -16.82 -4.06
CA GLY A 78 -2.92 -17.88 -4.70
C GLY A 78 -1.61 -17.37 -5.31
N LYS A 79 -1.64 -16.25 -6.04
CA LYS A 79 -0.42 -15.61 -6.59
C LYS A 79 0.55 -15.19 -5.50
N ASP A 80 0.05 -14.67 -4.39
CA ASP A 80 0.89 -14.27 -3.27
C ASP A 80 1.57 -15.48 -2.62
N ILE A 81 0.85 -16.59 -2.41
CA ILE A 81 1.40 -17.84 -1.85
C ILE A 81 2.47 -18.43 -2.78
N LEU A 82 2.18 -18.54 -4.08
CA LEU A 82 3.13 -19.05 -5.07
C LEU A 82 4.45 -18.25 -5.06
N ARG A 83 4.35 -16.94 -4.95
CA ARG A 83 5.52 -16.05 -4.91
C ARG A 83 6.37 -16.21 -3.65
N ILE A 84 5.79 -16.53 -2.50
CA ILE A 84 6.56 -16.88 -1.29
C ILE A 84 7.34 -18.17 -1.56
N ILE A 85 6.68 -19.17 -2.12
CA ILE A 85 7.25 -20.50 -2.36
C ILE A 85 8.40 -20.41 -3.37
N GLU A 86 8.28 -19.55 -4.38
CA GLU A 86 9.31 -19.32 -5.41
C GLU A 86 10.54 -18.53 -4.89
N GLY A 87 10.52 -17.99 -3.66
CA GLY A 87 11.67 -17.31 -3.06
C GLY A 87 12.09 -15.99 -3.73
N ASN A 88 11.30 -15.47 -4.67
CA ASN A 88 11.57 -14.23 -5.40
C ASN A 88 11.29 -13.00 -4.53
N SER A 89 12.27 -12.64 -3.70
CA SER A 89 12.24 -11.54 -2.72
C SER A 89 12.42 -10.14 -3.30
N HIS A 90 12.62 -10.01 -4.62
CA HIS A 90 13.00 -8.74 -5.26
C HIS A 90 11.85 -7.73 -5.43
N ILE A 91 10.60 -8.13 -5.13
CA ILE A 91 9.44 -7.24 -5.07
C ILE A 91 8.62 -7.68 -3.84
N SER A 92 8.03 -6.74 -3.09
CA SER A 92 7.32 -6.98 -1.82
C SER A 92 6.12 -7.94 -1.95
N GLY A 93 6.34 -9.24 -1.73
CA GLY A 93 5.25 -10.21 -1.46
C GLY A 93 4.64 -10.02 -0.06
N SER A 94 5.35 -9.33 0.82
CA SER A 94 4.94 -9.07 2.21
C SER A 94 3.76 -8.10 2.36
N ALA A 95 3.58 -7.14 1.44
CA ALA A 95 2.52 -6.15 1.56
C ALA A 95 1.13 -6.75 1.29
N HIS A 96 0.97 -7.60 0.28
CA HIS A 96 -0.34 -8.15 -0.06
C HIS A 96 -0.77 -9.25 0.95
N LEU A 97 0.16 -10.09 1.39
CA LEU A 97 -0.12 -11.13 2.39
C LEU A 97 -0.49 -10.60 3.77
N GLY A 98 -0.06 -9.40 4.15
CA GLY A 98 -0.48 -8.80 5.43
C GLY A 98 -1.99 -8.57 5.51
N GLY A 99 -2.63 -8.28 4.37
CA GLY A 99 -4.05 -7.96 4.33
C GLY A 99 -4.99 -9.18 4.35
N ALA A 100 -4.56 -10.31 3.78
CA ALA A 100 -5.43 -11.49 3.64
C ALA A 100 -5.85 -12.12 4.99
N PRO A 101 -4.96 -12.33 5.99
CA PRO A 101 -5.33 -12.78 7.33
C PRO A 101 -6.25 -11.78 8.04
N VAL A 102 -5.99 -10.48 7.89
CA VAL A 102 -6.83 -9.42 8.49
C VAL A 102 -8.25 -9.48 7.94
N ALA A 103 -8.39 -9.57 6.61
CA ALA A 103 -9.68 -9.72 5.94
C ALA A 103 -10.42 -10.99 6.38
N ALA A 104 -9.71 -12.13 6.45
CA ALA A 104 -10.30 -13.40 6.88
C ALA A 104 -10.82 -13.35 8.33
N ILE A 105 -10.05 -12.76 9.24
CA ILE A 105 -10.44 -12.58 10.65
C ILE A 105 -11.66 -11.66 10.77
N ALA A 106 -11.65 -10.52 10.08
CA ALA A 106 -12.76 -9.58 10.08
C ALA A 106 -14.05 -10.23 9.53
N TRP A 107 -13.96 -10.92 8.40
CA TRP A 107 -15.09 -11.64 7.83
C TRP A 107 -15.64 -12.71 8.77
N ALA A 108 -14.77 -13.51 9.40
CA ALA A 108 -15.18 -14.55 10.34
C ALA A 108 -15.89 -13.97 11.58
N ARG A 109 -15.44 -12.80 12.06
CA ARG A 109 -16.08 -12.05 13.15
C ARG A 109 -17.45 -11.53 12.76
N LEU A 110 -17.59 -10.91 11.59
CA LEU A 110 -18.88 -10.43 11.05
C LEU A 110 -19.90 -11.57 10.93
N ARG A 111 -19.48 -12.72 10.37
CA ARG A 111 -20.32 -13.93 10.25
C ARG A 111 -20.84 -14.45 11.60
N ARG A 112 -20.11 -14.19 12.69
CA ARG A 112 -20.47 -14.59 14.06
C ARG A 112 -21.24 -13.51 14.83
N GLY A 113 -21.56 -12.38 14.21
CA GLY A 113 -22.18 -11.23 14.88
C GLY A 113 -21.26 -10.56 15.90
N LEU A 114 -19.94 -10.79 15.80
CA LEU A 114 -18.93 -10.25 16.70
C LEU A 114 -18.32 -9.00 16.07
N PHE A 115 -19.02 -7.87 16.11
CA PHE A 115 -18.47 -6.57 15.75
C PHE A 115 -19.07 -5.48 16.63
#